data_AF-A0A7K6Z866-F1
#
_entry.id   AF-A0A7K6Z866-F1
#
_cell.length_a   1.000
_cell.length_b   1.000
_cell.length_c   1.000
_cell.angle_alpha   90.00
_cell.angle_beta   90.00
_cell.angle_gamma   90.00
#
_symmetry.space_group_name_H-M   'P 1'
#
loop_
_entity.id
_entity.type
_entity.pdbx_description
1 polymer ?
#
loop_
_entity_poly.entity_id
_entity_poly.type
_entity_poly.pdbx_seq_one_letter_code
_entity_poly.pdbx_strand_id
1 'polypeptide(L)'
;MRTLIILMFLAVLVMAATCYESHESMESYEYLNPFLNRRRANGFIQADRRQGAIPWTRFRDRNKGPQEHQREICEDYYPCELYAFNHGYAAAYNHYFGRRRTK
;
A
#
# COMPACT_ATOMS: atom_id res chain seq x y z
N MET A 1 8.20 -56.55 10.11
CA MET A 1 7.10 -55.81 9.45
C MET A 1 6.44 -54.78 10.37
N ARG A 2 5.97 -55.18 11.56
CA ARG A 2 5.25 -54.29 12.49
C ARG A 2 6.08 -53.11 13.02
N THR A 3 7.37 -53.32 13.29
CA THR A 3 8.31 -52.26 13.72
C THR A 3 8.58 -51.23 12.62
N LEU A 4 8.71 -51.68 11.36
CA LEU A 4 8.87 -50.79 10.21
C LEU A 4 7.64 -49.94 10.00
N ILE A 5 6.44 -50.51 10.15
CA ILE A 5 5.18 -49.77 10.05
C ILE A 5 5.12 -48.66 11.12
N ILE A 6 5.50 -48.97 12.37
CA ILE A 6 5.51 -47.98 13.47
C ILE A 6 6.49 -46.84 13.18
N LEU A 7 7.69 -47.16 12.68
CA LEU A 7 8.69 -46.13 12.33
C LEU A 7 8.23 -45.24 11.18
N MET A 8 7.57 -45.81 10.16
CA MET A 8 7.00 -45.03 9.05
C MET A 8 5.90 -44.08 9.53
N PHE A 9 5.01 -44.54 10.42
CA PHE A 9 3.98 -43.67 11.00
C PHE A 9 4.58 -42.53 11.82
N LEU A 10 5.62 -42.80 12.62
CA LEU A 10 6.31 -41.76 13.38
C LEU A 10 6.97 -40.73 12.47
N ALA A 11 7.63 -41.16 11.39
CA ALA A 11 8.24 -40.25 10.43
C ALA A 11 7.22 -39.33 9.75
N VAL A 12 6.06 -39.87 9.36
CA VAL A 12 4.97 -39.11 8.74
C VAL A 12 4.39 -38.07 9.72
N LEU A 13 4.22 -38.44 11.00
CA LEU A 13 3.73 -37.53 12.03
C LEU A 13 4.70 -36.38 12.30
N VAL A 14 6.00 -36.66 12.35
CA VAL A 14 7.03 -35.63 12.53
C VAL A 14 7.03 -34.66 11.33
N MET A 15 6.99 -35.19 10.10
CA MET A 15 6.90 -34.36 8.89
C MET A 15 5.66 -33.47 8.90
N ALA A 16 4.49 -34.01 9.25
CA ALA A 16 3.26 -33.23 9.30
C ALA A 16 3.32 -32.11 10.36
N ALA A 17 3.91 -32.39 11.53
CA ALA A 17 4.07 -31.40 12.60
C ALA A 17 5.08 -30.29 12.22
N THR A 18 6.14 -30.61 11.49
CA THR A 18 7.16 -29.62 11.12
C THR A 18 6.83 -28.85 9.84
N CYS A 19 6.03 -29.42 8.94
CA CYS A 19 5.67 -28.78 7.67
C CYS A 19 4.42 -27.89 7.76
N TYR A 20 3.68 -27.90 8.87
CA TYR A 20 2.46 -27.10 9.03
C TYR A 20 2.73 -25.62 9.33
N GLU A 21 3.95 -25.25 9.70
CA GLU A 21 4.31 -23.87 10.10
C GLU A 21 4.93 -23.04 8.96
N SER A 22 4.75 -23.43 7.70
CA SER A 22 5.21 -22.63 6.55
C SER A 22 4.20 -21.52 6.21
N HIS A 23 3.85 -20.68 7.18
CA HIS A 23 3.05 -19.48 6.95
C HIS A 23 3.87 -18.32 6.34
N GLU A 24 5.14 -18.56 6.00
CA GLU A 24 6.07 -17.57 5.45
C GLU A 24 5.66 -17.02 4.07
N SER A 25 4.73 -17.67 3.36
CA SER A 25 4.26 -17.27 2.03
C SER A 25 2.96 -16.45 2.05
N MET A 26 2.50 -15.94 3.20
CA MET A 26 1.44 -14.92 3.21
C MET A 26 2.02 -13.56 2.77
N GLU A 27 2.42 -13.51 1.50
CA GLU A 27 2.99 -12.35 0.84
C GLU A 27 1.98 -11.20 0.86
N SER A 28 2.45 -10.09 1.42
CA SER A 28 1.89 -8.74 1.49
C SER A 28 0.40 -8.58 1.84
N TYR A 29 0.14 -7.83 2.92
CA TYR A 29 -1.18 -7.28 3.27
C TYR A 29 -1.74 -6.27 2.23
N GLU A 30 -1.19 -6.25 1.02
CA GLU A 30 -1.51 -5.33 -0.07
C GLU A 30 -2.62 -5.88 -0.99
N TYR A 31 -3.28 -6.99 -0.62
CA TYR A 31 -4.33 -7.65 -1.41
C TYR A 31 -5.42 -6.70 -1.92
N LEU A 32 -5.76 -5.66 -1.16
CA LEU A 32 -6.84 -4.74 -1.53
C LEU A 32 -6.39 -3.57 -2.41
N ASN A 33 -5.12 -3.15 -2.35
CA ASN A 33 -4.57 -2.01 -3.10
C ASN A 33 -3.09 -2.26 -3.46
N PRO A 34 -2.81 -3.10 -4.48
CA PRO A 34 -1.45 -3.39 -4.92
C PRO A 34 -0.77 -2.19 -5.61
N PHE A 35 -1.55 -1.15 -5.95
CA PHE A 35 -1.03 0.06 -6.57
C PHE A 35 -0.79 1.15 -5.52
N LEU A 36 0.46 1.60 -5.43
CA LEU A 36 0.84 2.75 -4.63
C LEU A 36 0.39 4.04 -5.33
N ASN A 37 -0.12 5.00 -4.56
CA ASN A 37 -0.39 6.32 -5.08
C ASN A 37 0.92 7.00 -5.57
N ARG A 38 0.78 7.97 -6.48
CA ARG A 38 1.93 8.60 -7.16
C ARG A 38 2.92 9.22 -6.17
N ARG A 39 2.41 9.75 -5.06
CA ARG A 39 3.20 10.36 -3.99
C ARG A 39 4.06 9.32 -3.24
N ARG A 40 3.47 8.20 -2.82
CA ARG A 40 4.19 7.10 -2.16
C ARG A 40 5.19 6.45 -3.11
N ALA A 41 4.80 6.17 -4.35
CA ALA A 41 5.68 5.60 -5.37
C ALA A 41 6.94 6.47 -5.61
N ASN A 42 6.77 7.80 -5.68
CA ASN A 42 7.89 8.73 -5.85
C ASN A 42 8.86 8.73 -4.65
N GLY A 43 8.38 8.38 -3.45
CA GLY A 43 9.21 8.23 -2.25
C GLY A 43 10.20 7.07 -2.34
N PHE A 44 9.81 5.95 -2.96
CA PHE A 44 10.69 4.78 -3.15
C PHE A 44 11.77 5.02 -4.20
N ILE A 45 11.43 5.66 -5.34
CA ILE A 45 12.38 5.96 -6.42
C ILE A 45 13.46 6.98 -5.99
N GLN A 46 13.13 7.86 -5.03
CA GLN A 46 14.05 8.93 -4.59
C GLN A 46 15.04 8.52 -3.51
N ALA A 47 14.94 7.33 -2.91
CA ALA A 47 15.84 6.91 -1.84
C ALA A 47 17.33 6.95 -2.28
N ASP A 48 17.62 6.57 -3.53
CA ASP A 48 18.98 6.54 -4.09
C ASP A 48 19.48 7.89 -4.64
N ARG A 49 18.60 8.87 -4.91
CA ARG A 49 18.95 10.14 -5.58
C ARG A 49 19.12 11.34 -4.65
N ARG A 50 19.17 11.11 -3.33
CA ARG A 50 19.07 12.15 -2.29
C ARG A 50 20.21 13.18 -2.27
N GLN A 51 21.36 12.96 -2.89
CA GLN A 51 22.42 13.98 -2.86
C GLN A 51 22.28 15.10 -3.92
N GLY A 52 21.56 14.90 -5.03
CA GLY A 52 21.49 15.89 -6.13
C GLY A 52 20.10 16.42 -6.47
N ALA A 53 19.03 15.70 -6.12
CA ALA A 53 17.66 16.00 -6.59
C ALA A 53 16.80 16.85 -5.62
N ILE A 54 17.27 17.06 -4.38
CA ILE A 54 16.47 17.67 -3.30
C ILE A 54 16.00 19.11 -3.59
N PRO A 55 16.78 20.00 -4.22
CA PRO A 55 16.32 21.38 -4.46
C PRO A 55 15.14 21.44 -5.43
N TRP A 56 15.22 20.69 -6.54
CA TRP A 56 14.21 20.69 -7.60
C TRP A 56 12.91 20.02 -7.19
N THR A 57 12.97 18.90 -6.47
CA THR A 57 11.77 18.22 -5.97
C THR A 57 11.04 19.06 -4.93
N ARG A 58 11.78 19.70 -4.01
CA ARG A 58 11.24 20.59 -2.99
C ARG A 58 10.66 21.88 -3.59
N PHE A 59 11.25 22.42 -4.66
CA PHE A 59 10.68 23.55 -5.41
C PHE A 59 9.38 23.14 -6.10
N ARG A 60 9.35 21.98 -6.77
CA ARG A 60 8.14 21.46 -7.42
C ARG A 60 7.01 21.21 -6.42
N ASP A 61 7.30 20.63 -5.26
CA ASP A 61 6.30 20.41 -4.21
C ASP A 61 5.74 21.71 -3.64
N ARG A 62 6.56 22.77 -3.54
CA ARG A 62 6.11 24.11 -3.14
C ARG A 62 5.27 24.81 -4.21
N ASN A 63 5.57 24.56 -5.49
CA ASN A 63 4.86 25.15 -6.62
C ASN A 63 3.63 24.34 -7.10
N LYS A 64 3.21 23.32 -6.34
CA LYS A 64 2.02 22.54 -6.68
C LYS A 64 0.78 23.41 -6.69
N GLY A 65 -0.06 23.20 -7.71
CA GLY A 65 -1.34 23.86 -7.81
C GLY A 65 -2.32 23.35 -6.74
N PRO A 66 -3.32 24.15 -6.35
CA PRO A 66 -4.33 23.75 -5.37
C PRO A 66 -5.11 22.51 -5.81
N GLN A 67 -5.37 22.33 -7.10
CA GLN A 67 -6.04 21.13 -7.64
C GLN A 67 -5.19 19.87 -7.50
N GLU A 68 -3.88 19.98 -7.72
CA GLU A 68 -2.95 18.86 -7.54
C GLU A 68 -2.89 18.46 -6.07
N HIS A 69 -2.88 19.45 -5.17
CA HIS A 69 -2.92 19.19 -3.74
C HIS A 69 -4.22 18.51 -3.29
N GLN A 70 -5.38 18.99 -3.77
CA GLN A 70 -6.68 18.37 -3.49
C GLN A 70 -6.75 16.92 -3.97
N ARG A 71 -6.21 16.66 -5.16
CA ARG A 71 -6.10 15.31 -5.72
C ARG A 71 -5.22 14.42 -4.83
N GLU A 72 -4.04 14.88 -4.43
CA GLU A 72 -3.16 14.11 -3.56
C GLU A 72 -3.81 13.76 -2.21
N ILE A 73 -4.55 14.71 -1.61
CA ILE A 73 -5.32 14.45 -0.38
C ILE A 73 -6.38 13.37 -0.60
N CYS A 74 -7.06 13.40 -1.74
CA CYS A 74 -8.09 12.43 -2.08
C CYS A 74 -7.51 11.04 -2.36
N GLU A 75 -6.35 10.95 -3.04
CA GLU A 75 -5.59 9.71 -3.24
C GLU A 75 -5.02 9.14 -1.92
N ASP A 76 -4.82 9.97 -0.88
CA ASP A 76 -4.40 9.52 0.45
C ASP A 76 -5.58 9.00 1.31
N TYR A 77 -6.85 9.25 0.92
CA TYR A 77 -8.05 8.83 1.63
C TYR A 77 -8.94 7.93 0.76
N TYR A 78 -8.84 6.61 0.99
CA TYR A 78 -9.47 5.57 0.16
C TYR A 78 -10.95 5.81 -0.20
N PRO A 79 -11.84 6.26 0.72
CA PRO A 79 -13.22 6.57 0.33
C PRO A 79 -13.35 7.72 -0.68
N CYS A 80 -12.47 8.74 -0.59
CA CYS A 80 -12.44 9.83 -1.57
C CYS A 80 -11.92 9.34 -2.91
N GLU A 81 -10.85 8.54 -2.92
CA GLU A 81 -10.30 7.94 -4.13
C GLU A 81 -11.36 7.11 -4.87
N LEU A 82 -12.08 6.24 -4.15
CA LEU A 82 -13.15 5.42 -4.72
C LEU A 82 -14.26 6.28 -5.35
N TYR A 83 -14.67 7.34 -4.67
CA TYR A 83 -15.69 8.26 -5.18
C TYR A 83 -15.19 9.10 -6.37
N ALA A 84 -13.90 9.45 -6.38
CA ALA A 84 -13.26 10.21 -7.45
C ALA A 84 -13.23 9.46 -8.78
N PHE A 85 -13.19 8.12 -8.78
CA PHE A 85 -13.30 7.33 -10.01
C PHE A 85 -14.59 7.59 -10.79
N ASN A 86 -15.69 7.87 -10.08
CA ASN A 86 -17.00 8.10 -10.71
C ASN A 86 -17.33 9.59 -10.90
N HIS A 87 -16.91 10.45 -9.98
CA HIS A 87 -17.30 11.86 -9.94
C HIS A 87 -16.16 12.85 -10.19
N GLY A 88 -14.93 12.37 -10.30
CA GLY A 88 -13.73 13.19 -10.42
C GLY A 88 -13.24 13.76 -9.09
N TYR A 89 -11.94 14.09 -9.05
CA TYR A 89 -11.25 14.52 -7.84
C TYR A 89 -11.78 15.82 -7.22
N ALA A 90 -12.20 16.78 -8.02
CA ALA A 90 -12.73 18.05 -7.51
C ALA A 90 -14.05 17.86 -6.74
N ALA A 91 -14.97 17.05 -7.29
CA ALA A 91 -16.24 16.73 -6.65
C ALA A 91 -16.02 15.85 -5.40
N ALA A 92 -15.16 14.84 -5.51
CA ALA A 92 -14.79 13.97 -4.40
C ALA A 92 -14.18 14.73 -3.22
N TYR A 93 -13.22 15.62 -3.52
CA TYR A 93 -12.59 16.45 -2.51
C TYR A 93 -13.63 17.32 -1.79
N ASN A 94 -14.53 17.96 -2.52
CA ASN A 94 -15.59 18.77 -1.92
C ASN A 94 -16.58 17.93 -1.11
N HIS A 95 -16.89 16.70 -1.54
CA HIS A 95 -17.79 15.80 -0.83
C HIS A 95 -17.26 15.41 0.56
N TYR A 96 -15.97 15.05 0.66
CA TYR A 96 -15.37 14.58 1.91
C TYR A 96 -14.71 15.70 2.74
N PHE A 97 -14.06 16.66 2.09
CA PHE A 97 -13.25 17.70 2.77
C PHE A 97 -13.84 19.11 2.65
N GLY A 98 -14.81 19.34 1.75
CA GLY A 98 -15.44 20.64 1.54
C GLY A 98 -16.31 21.12 2.71
N ARG A 99 -16.73 20.22 3.61
CA ARG A 99 -17.61 20.53 4.75
C ARG A 99 -16.92 21.27 5.91
N ARG A 100 -15.62 21.55 5.86
CA ARG A 100 -14.87 22.30 6.91
C ARG A 100 -14.47 23.72 6.47
N ARG A 101 -15.40 24.49 5.91
CA ARG A 101 -15.25 25.93 5.69
C ARG A 101 -16.38 26.78 6.30
N THR A 102 -16.98 26.31 7.40
CA THR A 102 -17.78 27.20 8.26
C THR A 102 -16.90 27.73 9.38
N LYS A 103 -16.40 28.96 9.13
CA LYS A 103 -15.83 29.98 10.04
C LYS A 103 -14.91 29.52 11.18
#